data_AF-A0A2H9R6B3-F1
#
_entry.id   AF-A0A2H9R6B3-F1
#
_cell.length_a   1.000
_cell.length_b   1.000
_cell.length_c   1.000
_cell.angle_alpha   90.00
_cell.angle_beta   90.00
_cell.angle_gamma   90.00
#
_symmetry.space_group_name_H-M   'P 1'
#
loop_
_entity.id
_entity.type
_entity.pdbx_description
1 polymer ?
#
loop_
_entity_poly.entity_id
_entity_poly.type
_entity_poly.pdbx_seq_one_letter_code
_entity_poly.pdbx_strand_id
1 'polypeptide(L)'
;MNRKGQEEIIGFVLIMVVVAVVALILLGLSVRNQNTGTRESNELYQFLQSSSEFTTDCKIRSTEYARIQDLFGLCLDNGACLNGLDSCDVLLKDMRGLIDASWNIGNESQVRGYLFVSSYEAGVEASPEEIIRLEEGDCAGARVGSSYLIPEFPGRIANIFHVCY
;
A
#
# COMPACT_ATOMS: atom_id res chain seq x y z
N MET A 1 36.27 -54.39 15.32
CA MET A 1 35.62 -53.21 15.94
C MET A 1 35.45 -52.13 14.86
N ASN A 2 34.38 -51.32 14.95
CA ASN A 2 34.02 -50.18 14.08
C ASN A 2 33.40 -50.46 12.69
N ARG A 3 32.18 -51.02 12.62
CA ARG A 3 31.30 -50.87 11.43
C ARG A 3 29.95 -50.22 11.73
N LYS A 4 29.36 -50.45 12.90
CA LYS A 4 28.05 -49.88 13.29
C LYS A 4 28.05 -48.36 13.46
N GLY A 5 29.09 -47.78 14.08
CA GLY A 5 29.17 -46.32 14.24
C GLY A 5 29.45 -45.55 12.94
N GLN A 6 29.99 -46.21 11.91
CA GLN A 6 30.19 -45.60 10.59
C GLN A 6 28.88 -45.53 9.80
N GLU A 7 27.98 -46.51 9.96
CA GLU A 7 26.67 -46.53 9.28
C GLU A 7 25.74 -45.40 9.78
N GLU A 8 25.77 -45.07 11.07
CA GLU A 8 24.98 -43.97 11.64
C GLU A 8 25.48 -42.59 11.19
N ILE A 9 26.81 -42.40 11.07
CA ILE A 9 27.40 -41.15 10.56
C ILE A 9 27.04 -40.94 9.09
N ILE A 10 27.03 -42.00 8.28
CA ILE A 10 26.63 -41.92 6.86
C ILE A 10 25.15 -41.51 6.74
N GLY A 11 24.28 -42.05 7.59
CA GLY A 11 22.87 -41.64 7.65
C GLY A 11 22.70 -40.17 7.98
N PHE A 12 23.44 -39.67 8.97
CA PHE A 12 23.41 -38.25 9.36
C PHE A 12 23.88 -37.32 8.23
N VAL A 13 24.98 -37.67 7.56
CA VAL A 13 25.52 -36.89 6.43
C VAL A 13 24.52 -36.85 5.28
N LEU A 14 23.86 -37.97 4.98
CA LEU A 14 22.86 -38.03 3.91
C LEU A 14 21.65 -37.13 4.21
N ILE A 15 21.17 -37.12 5.45
CA ILE A 15 20.10 -36.21 5.88
C ILE A 15 20.54 -34.74 5.77
N MET A 16 21.76 -34.41 6.20
CA MET A 16 22.28 -33.04 6.08
C MET A 16 22.36 -32.56 4.63
N VAL A 17 22.80 -33.42 3.70
CA VAL A 17 22.84 -33.08 2.27
C VAL A 17 21.44 -32.81 1.73
N VAL A 18 20.46 -33.64 2.09
CA VAL A 18 19.06 -33.44 1.67
C VAL A 18 18.52 -32.11 2.22
N VAL A 19 18.74 -31.81 3.50
CA VAL A 19 18.31 -30.54 4.11
C VAL A 19 18.98 -29.33 3.43
N ALA A 20 20.27 -29.42 3.12
CA ALA A 20 20.99 -28.36 2.43
C ALA A 20 20.44 -28.10 1.02
N VAL A 21 20.13 -29.17 0.26
CA VAL A 21 19.53 -29.04 -1.08
C VAL A 21 18.14 -28.41 -1.00
N VAL A 22 17.29 -28.83 -0.06
CA VAL A 22 15.96 -28.24 0.15
C VAL A 22 16.08 -26.76 0.54
N ALA A 23 16.99 -26.42 1.45
CA ALA A 23 17.23 -25.03 1.86
C ALA A 23 17.69 -24.16 0.67
N LEU A 24 18.58 -24.66 -0.19
CA LEU A 24 19.04 -23.95 -1.38
C LEU A 24 17.91 -23.74 -2.40
N ILE A 25 17.02 -24.72 -2.57
CA ILE A 25 15.85 -24.58 -3.45
C ILE A 25 14.91 -23.50 -2.91
N LEU A 26 14.60 -23.54 -1.60
CA LEU A 26 13.73 -22.54 -0.96
C LEU A 26 14.34 -21.13 -1.03
N LEU A 27 15.64 -21.00 -0.78
CA LEU A 27 16.34 -19.71 -0.92
C LEU A 27 16.34 -19.21 -2.36
N GLY A 28 16.57 -20.10 -3.33
CA GLY A 28 16.51 -19.76 -4.75
C GLY A 28 15.13 -19.25 -5.17
N LEU A 29 14.06 -19.88 -4.67
CA LEU A 29 12.68 -19.43 -4.93
C LEU A 29 12.35 -18.12 -4.21
N SER A 30 12.81 -17.94 -2.96
CA SER A 30 12.60 -16.72 -2.18
C SER A 30 13.30 -15.51 -2.79
N VAL A 31 14.54 -15.66 -3.27
CA VAL A 31 15.29 -14.57 -3.94
C VAL A 31 14.68 -14.23 -5.29
N ARG A 32 14.19 -15.22 -6.05
CA ARG A 32 13.55 -14.98 -7.35
C ARG A 32 12.23 -14.22 -7.24
N ASN A 33 11.54 -14.29 -6.09
CA ASN A 33 10.23 -13.69 -5.90
C ASN A 33 10.26 -12.26 -5.31
N GLN A 34 11.43 -11.62 -5.29
CA GLN A 34 11.53 -10.19 -4.97
C GLN A 34 10.98 -9.41 -6.17
N ASN A 35 9.69 -9.08 -6.12
CA ASN A 35 9.03 -8.23 -7.11
C ASN A 35 9.90 -7.00 -7.42
N THR A 36 10.22 -6.85 -8.69
CA THR A 36 11.02 -5.76 -9.24
C THR A 36 10.32 -4.42 -9.01
N GLY A 37 10.88 -3.56 -8.15
CA GLY A 37 10.71 -2.10 -8.24
C GLY A 37 10.14 -1.37 -7.02
N THR A 38 9.36 -2.04 -6.16
CA THR A 38 8.72 -1.39 -5.01
C THR A 38 8.98 -2.16 -3.74
N ARG A 39 9.74 -1.58 -2.82
CA ARG A 39 9.87 -2.11 -1.46
C ARG A 39 8.61 -1.76 -0.68
N GLU A 40 7.96 -2.77 -0.10
CA GLU A 40 6.82 -2.57 0.79
C GLU A 40 7.25 -1.78 2.04
N SER A 41 6.49 -0.75 2.40
CA SER A 41 6.79 0.14 3.53
C SER A 41 5.66 0.15 4.55
N ASN A 42 5.96 -0.34 5.76
CA ASN A 42 5.04 -0.27 6.90
C ASN A 42 4.72 1.18 7.31
N GLU A 43 5.66 2.11 7.10
CA GLU A 43 5.43 3.53 7.39
C GLU A 43 4.36 4.11 6.46
N LEU A 44 4.41 3.77 5.18
CA LEU A 44 3.38 4.19 4.21
C LEU A 44 2.04 3.52 4.49
N TYR A 45 2.03 2.24 4.90
CA TYR A 45 0.81 1.57 5.33
C TYR A 45 0.15 2.29 6.51
N GLN A 46 0.93 2.60 7.55
CA GLN A 46 0.44 3.30 8.75
C GLN A 46 -0.02 4.72 8.42
N PHE A 47 0.68 5.42 7.52
CA PHE A 47 0.25 6.71 7.02
C PHE A 47 -1.11 6.62 6.32
N LEU A 48 -1.30 5.66 5.41
CA LEU A 48 -2.58 5.46 4.71
C LEU A 48 -3.71 5.13 5.69
N GLN A 49 -3.46 4.21 6.62
CA GLN A 49 -4.44 3.78 7.61
C GLN A 49 -4.83 4.92 8.57
N SER A 50 -3.87 5.73 9.01
CA SER A 50 -4.16 6.86 9.90
C SER A 50 -4.83 8.02 9.16
N SER A 51 -4.42 8.29 7.92
CA SER A 51 -5.02 9.31 7.07
C SER A 51 -6.49 8.99 6.74
N SER A 52 -6.84 7.71 6.56
CA SER A 52 -8.22 7.31 6.28
C SER A 52 -9.19 7.65 7.42
N GLU A 53 -8.70 7.76 8.65
CA GLU A 53 -9.47 8.12 9.84
C GLU A 53 -9.49 9.64 10.13
N PHE A 54 -8.79 10.45 9.32
CA PHE A 54 -8.79 11.91 9.48
C PHE A 54 -10.18 12.49 9.19
N THR A 55 -10.65 13.38 10.06
CA THR A 55 -11.97 14.04 9.93
C THR A 55 -11.87 15.27 9.03
N THR A 56 -12.77 15.39 8.08
CA THR A 56 -12.78 16.45 7.06
C THR A 56 -13.83 17.52 7.37
N ASP A 57 -13.85 18.60 6.58
CA ASP A 57 -14.90 19.62 6.66
C ASP A 57 -16.21 19.21 5.94
N CYS A 58 -16.26 18.02 5.33
CA CYS A 58 -17.45 17.51 4.65
C CYS A 58 -18.49 17.03 5.66
N LYS A 59 -19.67 17.67 5.66
CA LYS A 59 -20.73 17.34 6.60
C LYS A 59 -21.62 16.21 6.08
N ILE A 60 -21.77 15.11 6.84
CA ILE A 60 -22.62 13.96 6.47
C ILE A 60 -23.93 13.90 7.25
N ARG A 61 -23.96 14.48 8.46
CA ARG A 61 -25.18 14.66 9.26
C ARG A 61 -25.19 16.02 9.94
N SER A 62 -26.28 16.37 10.61
CA SER A 62 -26.44 17.68 11.28
C SER A 62 -25.31 18.05 12.25
N THR A 63 -24.61 17.07 12.83
CA THR A 63 -23.52 17.26 13.81
C THR A 63 -22.27 16.42 13.50
N GLU A 64 -22.24 15.73 12.36
CA GLU A 64 -21.22 14.73 12.04
C GLU A 64 -20.53 15.09 10.72
N TYR A 65 -19.20 14.98 10.72
CA TYR A 65 -18.34 15.21 9.57
C TYR A 65 -17.75 13.88 9.09
N ALA A 66 -17.61 13.73 7.77
CA ALA A 66 -17.03 12.56 7.16
C ALA A 66 -15.53 12.47 7.50
N ARG A 67 -15.07 11.24 7.70
CA ARG A 67 -13.64 10.95 7.61
C ARG A 67 -13.25 10.75 6.15
N ILE A 68 -11.96 10.82 5.87
CA ILE A 68 -11.41 10.59 4.52
C ILE A 68 -11.89 9.25 3.94
N GLN A 69 -11.94 8.17 4.73
CA GLN A 69 -12.43 6.89 4.23
C GLN A 69 -13.87 6.93 3.74
N ASP A 70 -14.71 7.71 4.42
CA ASP A 70 -16.12 7.86 4.07
C ASP A 70 -16.27 8.69 2.77
N LEU A 71 -15.31 9.59 2.49
CA LEU A 71 -15.31 10.42 1.29
C LEU A 71 -14.95 9.67 0.01
N PHE A 72 -14.18 8.58 0.07
CA PHE A 72 -13.88 7.83 -1.16
C PHE A 72 -15.15 7.24 -1.79
N GLY A 73 -16.02 6.61 -0.97
CA GLY A 73 -17.31 6.10 -1.43
C GLY A 73 -18.25 7.23 -1.87
N LEU A 74 -18.33 8.31 -1.08
CA LEU A 74 -19.16 9.46 -1.44
C LEU A 74 -18.73 10.11 -2.77
N CYS A 75 -17.42 10.21 -3.01
CA CYS A 75 -16.86 10.75 -4.25
C CYS A 75 -17.11 9.81 -5.44
N LEU A 76 -16.95 8.49 -5.26
CA LEU A 76 -17.27 7.49 -6.28
C LEU A 76 -18.73 7.61 -6.76
N ASP A 77 -19.65 7.85 -5.83
CA ASP A 77 -21.08 8.05 -6.13
C ASP A 77 -21.41 9.45 -6.69
N ASN A 78 -20.41 10.30 -6.91
CA ASN A 78 -20.58 11.73 -7.26
C ASN A 78 -21.48 12.48 -6.26
N GLY A 79 -21.41 12.09 -4.98
CA GLY A 79 -22.18 12.68 -3.89
C GLY A 79 -21.60 14.02 -3.43
N ALA A 80 -22.44 14.83 -2.79
CA ALA A 80 -22.04 16.10 -2.18
C ALA A 80 -22.25 16.07 -0.66
N CYS A 81 -21.49 16.90 0.04
CA CYS A 81 -21.64 17.11 1.46
C CYS A 81 -22.93 17.90 1.77
N LEU A 82 -23.52 17.70 2.96
CA LEU A 82 -24.74 18.42 3.39
C LEU A 82 -24.53 19.94 3.54
N ASN A 83 -23.29 20.39 3.71
CA ASN A 83 -22.93 21.81 3.71
C ASN A 83 -22.67 22.38 2.31
N GLY A 84 -22.95 21.61 1.25
CA GLY A 84 -22.84 22.05 -0.15
C GLY A 84 -21.44 22.00 -0.74
N LEU A 85 -20.47 21.42 -0.02
CA LEU A 85 -19.14 21.14 -0.54
C LEU A 85 -19.18 19.90 -1.46
N ASP A 86 -18.34 19.91 -2.49
CA ASP A 86 -18.12 18.74 -3.33
C ASP A 86 -17.24 17.71 -2.59
N SER A 87 -17.66 16.45 -2.57
CA SER A 87 -16.98 15.42 -1.76
C SER A 87 -15.61 15.04 -2.33
N CYS A 88 -15.47 15.01 -3.67
CA CYS A 88 -14.21 14.73 -4.34
C CYS A 88 -13.21 15.87 -4.16
N ASP A 89 -13.67 17.13 -4.23
CA ASP A 89 -12.82 18.30 -4.00
C ASP A 89 -12.28 18.34 -2.56
N VAL A 90 -13.14 18.07 -1.57
CA VAL A 90 -12.72 18.00 -0.16
C VAL A 90 -11.73 16.86 0.04
N LEU A 91 -12.02 15.66 -0.49
CA LEU A 91 -11.12 14.51 -0.43
C LEU A 91 -9.76 14.84 -1.04
N LEU A 92 -9.74 15.41 -2.25
CA LEU A 92 -8.52 15.76 -2.97
C LEU A 92 -7.68 16.78 -2.20
N LYS A 93 -8.32 17.81 -1.66
CA LYS A 93 -7.68 18.86 -0.87
C LYS A 93 -7.09 18.31 0.43
N ASP A 94 -7.88 17.57 1.21
CA ASP A 94 -7.47 17.11 2.54
C ASP A 94 -6.41 16.01 2.43
N MET A 95 -6.55 15.07 1.49
CA MET A 95 -5.52 14.06 1.23
C MET A 95 -4.21 14.67 0.76
N ARG A 96 -4.26 15.64 -0.16
CA ARG A 96 -3.06 16.38 -0.58
C ARG A 96 -2.40 17.08 0.61
N GLY A 97 -3.20 17.77 1.43
CA GLY A 97 -2.69 18.44 2.63
C GLY A 97 -1.99 17.49 3.62
N LEU A 98 -2.51 16.27 3.81
CA LEU A 98 -1.88 15.25 4.67
C LEU A 98 -0.56 14.73 4.07
N ILE A 99 -0.53 14.51 2.76
CA ILE A 99 0.68 14.06 2.05
C ILE A 99 1.74 15.15 2.13
N ASP A 100 1.42 16.39 1.78
CA ASP A 100 2.37 17.50 1.77
C ASP A 100 2.94 17.77 3.17
N ALA A 101 2.11 17.66 4.22
CA ALA A 101 2.56 17.81 5.60
C ALA A 101 3.53 16.70 6.06
N SER A 102 3.43 15.51 5.48
CA SER A 102 4.20 14.32 5.90
C SER A 102 5.40 14.05 5.00
N TRP A 103 5.29 14.37 3.71
CA TRP A 103 6.23 13.99 2.65
C TRP A 103 6.66 15.22 1.86
N ASN A 104 7.47 16.07 2.50
CA ASN A 104 7.99 17.28 1.85
C ASN A 104 8.93 16.91 0.69
N ILE A 105 8.59 17.35 -0.50
CA ILE A 105 9.46 17.29 -1.69
C ILE A 105 10.29 18.58 -1.73
N GLY A 106 11.60 18.47 -1.89
CA GLY A 106 12.46 19.64 -1.99
C GLY A 106 13.94 19.32 -2.05
N ASN A 107 14.75 20.36 -2.26
CA ASN A 107 16.21 20.22 -2.42
C ASN A 107 16.90 19.67 -1.15
N GLU A 108 16.29 19.87 0.02
CA GLU A 108 16.80 19.39 1.32
C GLU A 108 16.18 18.05 1.74
N SER A 109 15.21 17.53 0.97
CA SER A 109 14.57 16.24 1.24
C SER A 109 15.20 15.12 0.42
N GLN A 110 15.23 13.91 0.98
CA GLN A 110 15.58 12.71 0.22
C GLN A 110 14.42 12.29 -0.69
N VAL A 111 13.21 12.75 -0.41
CA VAL A 111 12.02 12.47 -1.21
C VAL A 111 12.02 13.37 -2.44
N ARG A 112 12.00 12.74 -3.62
CA ARG A 112 12.00 13.40 -4.93
C ARG A 112 10.61 13.53 -5.53
N GLY A 113 9.68 12.68 -5.11
CA GLY A 113 8.31 12.69 -5.58
C GLY A 113 7.43 11.68 -4.87
N TYR A 114 6.13 11.74 -5.15
CA TYR A 114 5.17 10.75 -4.70
C TYR A 114 4.09 10.51 -5.76
N LEU A 115 3.46 9.34 -5.65
CA LEU A 115 2.27 8.97 -6.41
C LEU A 115 1.26 8.31 -5.48
N PHE A 116 0.10 8.93 -5.31
CA PHE A 116 -1.07 8.37 -4.65
C PHE A 116 -2.17 8.11 -5.67
N VAL A 117 -2.74 6.91 -5.67
CA VAL A 117 -3.86 6.53 -6.52
C VAL A 117 -4.89 5.82 -5.65
N SER A 118 -6.13 6.29 -5.72
CA SER A 118 -7.30 5.59 -5.17
C SER A 118 -8.14 5.05 -6.30
N SER A 119 -8.47 3.77 -6.26
CA SER A 119 -9.33 3.13 -7.27
C SER A 119 -10.36 2.20 -6.66
N TYR A 120 -11.57 2.18 -7.21
CA TYR A 120 -12.60 1.21 -6.87
C TYR A 120 -12.45 -0.06 -7.69
N GLU A 121 -12.50 -1.21 -7.01
CA GLU A 121 -12.44 -2.54 -7.58
C GLU A 121 -13.76 -3.27 -7.31
N ALA A 122 -14.65 -3.31 -8.31
CA ALA A 122 -15.95 -3.97 -8.19
C ALA A 122 -15.88 -5.52 -8.13
N GLY A 123 -14.72 -6.12 -8.43
CA GLY A 123 -14.51 -7.57 -8.46
C GLY A 123 -13.25 -7.97 -9.24
N VAL A 124 -12.99 -9.28 -9.38
CA VAL A 124 -11.73 -9.82 -9.96
C VAL A 124 -11.61 -9.56 -11.48
N GLU A 125 -12.72 -9.39 -12.19
CA GLU A 125 -12.74 -9.25 -13.66
C GLU A 125 -13.05 -7.82 -14.14
N ALA A 126 -13.36 -6.89 -13.23
CA ALA A 126 -13.66 -5.51 -13.58
C ALA A 126 -12.37 -4.68 -13.64
N SER A 127 -12.26 -3.78 -14.63
CA SER A 127 -11.20 -2.77 -14.64
C SER A 127 -11.39 -1.82 -13.46
N PRO A 128 -10.33 -1.52 -12.68
CA PRO A 128 -10.43 -0.55 -11.60
C PRO A 128 -10.87 0.83 -12.11
N GLU A 129 -11.79 1.46 -11.39
CA GLU A 129 -12.23 2.83 -11.65
C GLU A 129 -11.41 3.79 -10.78
N GLU A 130 -10.69 4.73 -11.39
CA GLU A 130 -9.89 5.71 -10.64
C GLU A 130 -10.83 6.73 -9.96
N ILE A 131 -10.70 6.88 -8.64
CA ILE A 131 -11.45 7.85 -7.84
C ILE A 131 -10.67 9.17 -7.81
N ILE A 132 -9.41 9.11 -7.36
CA ILE A 132 -8.50 10.26 -7.34
C ILE A 132 -7.06 9.81 -7.60
N ARG A 133 -6.28 10.73 -8.17
CA ARG A 133 -4.85 10.60 -8.39
C ARG A 133 -4.14 11.87 -7.93
N LEU A 134 -3.11 11.71 -7.10
CA LEU A 134 -2.23 12.79 -6.67
C LEU A 134 -0.79 12.41 -7.00
N GLU A 135 -0.10 13.29 -7.70
CA GLU A 135 1.28 13.06 -8.12
C GLU A 135 2.05 14.38 -8.04
N GLU A 136 3.27 14.31 -7.54
CA GLU A 136 4.19 15.44 -7.49
C GLU A 136 5.65 14.97 -7.53
N GLY A 137 6.52 15.76 -8.15
CA GLY A 137 7.95 15.51 -8.21
C GLY A 137 8.38 14.50 -9.29
N ASP A 138 9.56 13.91 -9.11
CA ASP A 138 10.16 12.94 -10.03
C ASP A 138 10.25 11.55 -9.40
N CYS A 139 9.76 10.55 -10.15
CA CYS A 139 9.73 9.16 -9.76
C CYS A 139 10.60 8.26 -10.65
N ALA A 140 11.55 8.79 -11.42
CA ALA A 140 12.45 8.00 -12.28
C ALA A 140 13.38 7.04 -11.52
N GLY A 141 13.56 7.22 -10.21
CA GLY A 141 14.48 6.48 -9.34
C GLY A 141 13.86 5.33 -8.54
N ALA A 142 14.40 5.11 -7.34
CA ALA A 142 13.95 4.05 -6.44
C ALA A 142 12.60 4.41 -5.82
N ARG A 143 11.71 3.42 -5.70
CA ARG A 143 10.36 3.61 -5.16
C ARG A 143 10.11 2.69 -3.98
N VAL A 144 9.47 3.23 -2.95
CA VAL A 144 8.88 2.46 -1.86
C VAL A 144 7.38 2.72 -1.87
N GLY A 145 6.59 1.72 -1.47
CA GLY A 145 5.14 1.84 -1.58
C GLY A 145 4.40 0.98 -0.59
N SER A 146 3.11 1.27 -0.44
CA SER A 146 2.17 0.42 0.27
C SER A 146 0.77 0.62 -0.31
N SER A 147 -0.13 -0.31 0.00
CA SER A 147 -1.55 -0.14 -0.24
C SER A 147 -2.37 -0.33 1.03
N TYR A 148 -3.53 0.30 1.07
CA TYR A 148 -4.53 0.16 2.11
C TYR A 148 -5.90 -0.07 1.46
N LEU A 149 -6.61 -1.10 1.92
CA LEU A 149 -7.88 -1.51 1.33
C LEU A 149 -9.03 -1.11 2.24
N ILE A 150 -10.04 -0.45 1.68
CA ILE A 150 -11.27 -0.07 2.36
C ILE A 150 -12.42 -0.91 1.75
N PRO A 151 -13.17 -1.67 2.56
CA PRO A 151 -14.35 -2.37 2.06
C PRO A 151 -15.42 -1.39 1.58
N GLU A 152 -15.94 -1.58 0.36
CA GLU A 152 -16.98 -0.72 -0.24
C GLU A 152 -17.93 -1.60 -1.06
N PHE A 153 -19.02 -2.08 -0.45
CA PHE A 153 -19.85 -3.14 -1.03
C PHE A 153 -20.50 -2.72 -2.36
N PRO A 154 -20.45 -3.56 -3.42
CA PRO A 154 -20.02 -4.96 -3.46
C PRO A 154 -18.52 -5.21 -3.66
N GLY A 155 -17.72 -4.15 -3.84
CA GLY A 155 -16.29 -4.22 -4.09
C GLY A 155 -15.42 -3.74 -2.93
N ARG A 156 -14.34 -3.05 -3.28
CA ARG A 156 -13.39 -2.42 -2.35
C ARG A 156 -12.70 -1.24 -3.00
N ILE A 157 -12.23 -0.31 -2.19
CA ILE A 157 -11.40 0.80 -2.61
C ILE A 157 -9.96 0.48 -2.25
N ALA A 158 -9.08 0.56 -3.24
CA ALA A 158 -7.65 0.34 -3.09
C ALA A 158 -6.93 1.70 -3.13
N ASN A 159 -6.37 2.09 -1.98
CA ASN A 159 -5.50 3.25 -1.86
C ASN A 159 -4.07 2.80 -1.98
N ILE A 160 -3.38 3.22 -3.04
CA ILE A 160 -1.99 2.87 -3.32
C ILE A 160 -1.15 4.12 -3.21
N PHE A 161 -0.08 4.06 -2.44
CA PHE A 161 0.83 5.17 -2.25
C PHE A 161 2.27 4.76 -2.47
N HIS A 162 2.98 5.54 -3.29
CA HIS A 162 4.37 5.39 -3.59
C HIS A 162 5.11 6.68 -3.26
N VAL A 163 6.30 6.53 -2.68
CA VAL A 163 7.25 7.61 -2.44
C VAL A 163 8.54 7.29 -3.19
N CYS A 164 9.09 8.31 -3.84
CA CYS A 164 10.22 8.21 -4.75
C CYS A 164 11.43 8.97 -4.19
N TYR A 165 12.62 8.41 -4.40
CA TYR A 165 13.91 8.91 -3.88
C TYR A 165 14.96 9.01 -4.99
#